data_AF-A0A2E7TI31-F1
#
_entry.id   AF-A0A2E7TI31-F1
#
_cell.length_a   1.000
_cell.length_b   1.000
_cell.length_c   1.000
_cell.angle_alpha   90.00
_cell.angle_beta   90.00
_cell.angle_gamma   90.00
#
_symmetry.space_group_name_H-M   'P 1'
#
loop_
_entity.id
_entity.type
_entity.pdbx_description
1 polymer ?
#
loop_
_entity_poly.entity_id
_entity_poly.type
_entity_poly.pdbx_seq_one_letter_code
_entity_poly.pdbx_strand_id
1 'polypeptide(L)'
;MKDEDVALYTGYLNLELHQTKSFVLVEKIQIDELMREKDYDKIDCKTADCAIEIGRLAGIKKAIVGSFDLVADTCTIKGSLIGIESKEVEKTAERRYVGDLEGINPYIQIMAWEFAGLDAPKDIKSIVEQATDEEEKKSRWRWVKWAIKPFNYIANRMREFLPSSSTE
;
A
#
# COMPACT_ATOMS: atom_id res chain seq x y z
N MET A 1 -10.83 -3.90 5.74
CA MET A 1 -10.96 -2.61 5.03
C MET A 1 -12.37 -2.53 4.49
N LYS A 2 -12.98 -1.34 4.45
CA LYS A 2 -14.36 -1.21 3.95
C LYS A 2 -14.35 -0.98 2.43
N ASP A 3 -15.47 -1.27 1.77
CA ASP A 3 -15.60 -1.07 0.32
C ASP A 3 -15.46 0.41 -0.09
N GLU A 4 -15.87 1.33 0.78
CA GLU A 4 -15.70 2.78 0.58
C GLU A 4 -14.22 3.19 0.47
N ASP A 5 -13.36 2.59 1.29
CA ASP A 5 -11.91 2.85 1.29
C ASP A 5 -11.29 2.34 -0.02
N VAL A 6 -11.66 1.14 -0.47
CA VAL A 6 -11.17 0.55 -1.73
C VAL A 6 -11.50 1.45 -2.91
N ALA A 7 -12.73 1.96 -2.96
CA ALA A 7 -13.19 2.86 -4.02
C ALA A 7 -12.41 4.18 -4.02
N LEU A 8 -12.19 4.76 -2.84
CA LEU A 8 -11.39 5.98 -2.67
C LEU A 8 -9.96 5.81 -3.21
N TYR A 9 -9.28 4.74 -2.80
CA TYR A 9 -7.89 4.48 -3.21
C TYR A 9 -7.75 4.13 -4.67
N THR A 10 -8.71 3.41 -5.23
CA THR A 10 -8.79 3.19 -6.68
C THR A 10 -8.96 4.52 -7.41
N GLY A 11 -9.73 5.44 -6.85
CA GLY A 11 -9.86 6.81 -7.35
C GLY A 11 -8.53 7.57 -7.37
N TYR A 12 -7.75 7.50 -6.29
CA TYR A 12 -6.41 8.12 -6.24
C TYR A 12 -5.45 7.50 -7.26
N LEU A 13 -5.46 6.18 -7.41
CA LEU A 13 -4.68 5.49 -8.44
C LEU A 13 -5.06 5.98 -9.84
N ASN A 14 -6.36 6.07 -10.16
CA ASN A 14 -6.84 6.55 -11.44
C ASN A 14 -6.43 8.00 -11.72
N LEU A 15 -6.55 8.87 -10.72
CA LEU A 15 -6.12 10.27 -10.82
C LEU A 15 -4.63 10.36 -11.15
N GLU A 16 -3.80 9.60 -10.44
CA GLU A 16 -2.36 9.64 -10.65
C GLU A 16 -1.95 9.00 -11.99
N LEU A 17 -2.57 7.87 -12.38
CA LEU A 17 -2.37 7.25 -13.69
C LEU A 17 -2.68 8.24 -14.82
N HIS A 18 -3.73 9.05 -14.67
CA HIS A 18 -4.04 10.11 -15.63
C HIS A 18 -2.92 11.17 -15.70
N GLN A 19 -2.36 11.56 -14.55
CA GLN A 19 -1.26 12.54 -14.49
C GLN A 19 0.02 12.05 -15.16
N THR A 20 0.30 10.74 -15.16
CA THR A 20 1.47 10.17 -15.86
C THR A 20 1.42 10.39 -17.38
N LYS A 21 0.22 10.59 -17.96
CA LYS A 21 -0.04 10.68 -19.40
C LYS A 21 0.41 9.45 -20.20
N SER A 22 0.72 8.33 -19.54
CA SER A 22 1.14 7.07 -20.17
C SER A 22 -0.04 6.18 -20.54
N PHE A 23 -1.23 6.47 -20.02
CA PHE A 23 -2.44 5.66 -20.22
C PHE A 23 -3.61 6.52 -20.69
N VAL A 24 -4.43 5.95 -21.56
CA VAL A 24 -5.80 6.41 -21.80
C VAL A 24 -6.70 5.54 -20.94
N LEU A 25 -7.32 6.14 -19.93
CA LEU A 25 -8.18 5.42 -19.00
C LEU A 25 -9.59 5.32 -19.57
N VAL A 26 -10.25 4.19 -19.32
CA VAL A 26 -11.67 3.99 -19.63
C VAL A 26 -12.46 4.22 -18.36
N GLU A 27 -13.51 5.03 -18.45
CA GLU A 27 -14.34 5.31 -17.29
C GLU A 27 -15.24 4.12 -16.96
N LYS A 28 -15.53 3.93 -15.67
CA LYS A 28 -16.39 2.84 -15.19
C LYS A 28 -17.75 2.83 -15.90
N ILE A 29 -18.34 4.02 -16.13
CA ILE A 29 -19.65 4.12 -16.76
C ILE A 29 -19.68 3.54 -18.18
N GLN A 30 -18.59 3.71 -18.93
CA GLN A 30 -18.46 3.18 -20.30
C GLN A 30 -18.35 1.65 -20.30
N ILE A 31 -17.65 1.09 -19.32
CA ILE A 31 -17.61 -0.36 -19.11
C ILE A 31 -18.98 -0.88 -18.73
N ASP A 32 -19.65 -0.24 -17.77
CA ASP A 32 -20.96 -0.67 -17.28
C ASP A 32 -22.03 -0.62 -18.40
N GLU A 33 -22.01 0.41 -19.26
CA GLU A 33 -22.88 0.52 -20.44
C GLU A 33 -22.62 -0.59 -21.44
N LEU A 34 -21.35 -0.82 -21.79
CA LEU A 34 -20.97 -1.88 -22.70
C LEU A 34 -21.39 -3.26 -22.18
N MET A 35 -21.21 -3.54 -20.88
CA MET A 35 -21.58 -4.84 -20.31
C MET A 35 -23.09 -5.08 -20.37
N ARG A 36 -23.90 -4.04 -20.13
CA ARG A 36 -25.35 -4.11 -20.29
C ARG A 36 -25.75 -4.38 -21.74
N GLU A 37 -25.10 -3.74 -22.71
CA GLU A 37 -25.37 -3.98 -24.14
C GLU A 37 -24.99 -5.39 -24.61
N LYS A 38 -24.04 -6.03 -23.92
CA LYS A 38 -23.53 -7.37 -24.27
C LYS A 38 -24.20 -8.49 -23.46
N ASP A 39 -25.22 -8.18 -22.66
CA ASP A 39 -25.84 -9.12 -21.70
C ASP A 39 -24.78 -9.87 -20.87
N TYR A 40 -23.73 -9.15 -20.43
CA TYR A 40 -22.63 -9.74 -19.67
C TYR A 40 -22.96 -9.76 -18.17
N ASP A 41 -23.42 -10.91 -17.68
CA ASP A 41 -23.96 -11.08 -16.32
C ASP A 41 -22.89 -11.23 -15.20
N LYS A 42 -21.60 -11.32 -15.54
CA LYS A 42 -20.53 -11.46 -14.53
C LYS A 42 -20.13 -10.09 -13.97
N ILE A 43 -20.92 -9.58 -13.03
CA ILE A 43 -20.69 -8.26 -12.40
C ILE A 43 -19.58 -8.31 -11.33
N ASP A 44 -19.35 -9.46 -10.68
CA ASP A 44 -18.36 -9.58 -9.60
C ASP A 44 -16.94 -9.90 -10.12
N CYS A 45 -16.32 -8.91 -10.76
CA CYS A 45 -15.00 -9.06 -11.36
C CYS A 45 -13.87 -8.86 -10.34
N LYS A 46 -13.38 -9.96 -9.76
CA LYS A 46 -12.30 -9.94 -8.74
C LYS A 46 -11.01 -10.67 -9.15
N THR A 47 -10.99 -11.27 -10.34
CA THR A 47 -9.86 -12.08 -10.82
C THR A 47 -9.20 -11.46 -12.04
N ALA A 48 -7.92 -11.78 -12.25
CA ALA A 48 -7.19 -11.41 -13.45
C ALA A 48 -7.90 -11.89 -14.74
N ASP A 49 -8.37 -13.13 -14.74
CA ASP A 49 -9.09 -13.71 -15.89
C ASP A 49 -10.37 -12.93 -16.22
N CYS A 50 -11.11 -12.49 -15.19
CA CYS A 50 -12.28 -11.65 -15.41
C CYS A 50 -11.90 -10.30 -16.02
N ALA A 51 -10.84 -9.65 -15.52
CA ALA A 51 -10.37 -8.38 -16.09
C ALA A 51 -9.92 -8.55 -17.55
N ILE A 52 -9.33 -9.70 -17.91
CA ILE A 52 -8.98 -10.05 -19.29
C ILE A 52 -10.23 -10.22 -20.16
N GLU A 53 -11.26 -10.95 -19.68
CA GLU A 53 -12.53 -11.11 -20.38
C GLU A 53 -13.19 -9.76 -20.67
N ILE A 54 -13.32 -8.92 -19.63
CA ILE A 54 -13.89 -7.58 -19.72
C ILE A 54 -13.08 -6.68 -20.65
N GLY A 55 -11.76 -6.66 -20.49
CA GLY A 55 -10.88 -5.84 -21.32
C GLY A 55 -10.97 -6.21 -22.80
N ARG A 56 -11.11 -7.50 -23.12
CA ARG A 56 -11.30 -7.97 -24.50
C ARG A 56 -12.64 -7.51 -25.08
N LEU A 57 -13.72 -7.57 -24.29
CA LEU A 57 -15.03 -7.06 -24.72
C LEU A 57 -14.99 -5.54 -24.96
N ALA A 58 -14.26 -4.82 -24.10
CA ALA A 58 -14.12 -3.37 -24.15
C ALA A 58 -13.05 -2.85 -25.12
N GLY A 59 -12.29 -3.73 -25.78
CA GLY A 59 -11.17 -3.32 -26.64
C GLY A 59 -10.02 -2.64 -25.88
N ILE A 60 -9.91 -2.88 -24.58
CA ILE A 60 -8.83 -2.37 -23.73
C ILE A 60 -7.58 -3.24 -23.94
N LYS A 61 -6.41 -2.61 -23.96
CA LYS A 61 -5.13 -3.30 -24.18
C LYS A 61 -4.49 -3.84 -22.91
N LYS A 62 -4.70 -3.15 -21.78
CA LYS A 62 -4.09 -3.48 -20.49
C LYS A 62 -5.08 -3.28 -19.36
N ALA A 63 -5.03 -4.14 -18.35
CA ALA A 63 -5.78 -3.98 -17.10
C ALA A 63 -4.82 -3.91 -15.91
N ILE A 64 -5.16 -3.11 -14.92
CA ILE A 64 -4.52 -3.16 -13.60
C ILE A 64 -5.48 -3.88 -12.66
N VAL A 65 -5.01 -4.97 -12.06
CA VAL A 65 -5.74 -5.70 -11.01
C VAL A 65 -4.91 -5.66 -9.74
N GLY A 66 -5.56 -5.66 -8.58
CA GLY A 66 -4.84 -5.51 -7.32
C GLY A 66 -5.67 -5.84 -6.10
N SER A 67 -5.02 -5.76 -4.95
CA SER A 67 -5.62 -5.96 -3.64
C SER A 67 -5.13 -4.91 -2.64
N PHE A 68 -5.98 -4.66 -1.66
CA PHE A 68 -5.66 -3.89 -0.47
C PHE A 68 -5.86 -4.79 0.75
N ASP A 69 -4.76 -5.17 1.38
CA ASP A 69 -4.74 -6.12 2.48
C ASP A 69 -4.41 -5.37 3.77
N LEU A 70 -5.40 -5.23 4.66
CA LEU A 70 -5.24 -4.57 5.96
C LEU A 70 -5.11 -5.61 7.06
N VAL A 71 -3.97 -5.64 7.73
CA VAL A 71 -3.71 -6.50 8.90
C VAL A 71 -3.27 -5.62 10.06
N ALA A 72 -4.08 -5.57 11.11
CA ALA A 72 -3.91 -4.64 12.24
C ALA A 72 -3.80 -3.18 11.76
N ASP A 73 -2.63 -2.56 11.90
CA ASP A 73 -2.29 -1.18 11.49
C ASP A 73 -1.49 -1.12 10.18
N THR A 74 -1.28 -2.26 9.53
CA THR A 74 -0.46 -2.38 8.34
C THR A 74 -1.33 -2.62 7.11
N CYS A 75 -1.33 -1.67 6.18
CA CYS A 75 -1.95 -1.84 4.87
C CYS A 75 -0.90 -2.24 3.83
N THR A 76 -1.16 -3.32 3.11
CA THR A 76 -0.36 -3.76 1.96
C THR A 76 -1.19 -3.57 0.70
N ILE A 77 -0.65 -2.83 -0.26
CA ILE A 77 -1.25 -2.61 -1.57
C ILE A 77 -0.45 -3.40 -2.59
N LYS A 78 -1.14 -4.21 -3.38
CA LYS A 78 -0.53 -4.97 -4.47
C LYS A 78 -1.27 -4.68 -5.76
N GLY A 79 -0.54 -4.58 -6.85
CA GLY A 79 -1.13 -4.43 -8.17
C GLY A 79 -0.29 -5.11 -9.26
N SER A 80 -0.97 -5.52 -10.31
CA SER A 80 -0.39 -6.14 -11.50
C SER A 80 -0.98 -5.50 -12.75
N LEU A 81 -0.12 -4.98 -13.62
CA LEU A 81 -0.46 -4.56 -14.97
C LEU A 81 -0.41 -5.80 -15.88
N ILE A 82 -1.54 -6.12 -16.49
CA ILE A 82 -1.73 -7.31 -17.31
C ILE A 82 -2.02 -6.88 -18.75
N GLY A 83 -1.34 -7.51 -19.72
CA GLY A 83 -1.69 -7.38 -21.13
C GLY A 83 -2.92 -8.23 -21.46
N ILE A 84 -3.96 -7.62 -22.03
CA ILE A 84 -5.23 -8.32 -22.31
C ILE A 84 -5.06 -9.36 -23.43
N GLU A 85 -4.30 -9.02 -24.46
CA GLU A 85 -4.05 -9.90 -25.60
C GLU A 85 -3.06 -11.02 -25.24
N SER A 86 -1.95 -10.68 -24.58
CA SER A 86 -0.93 -11.66 -24.17
C SER A 86 -1.37 -12.54 -23.00
N LYS A 87 -2.30 -12.04 -22.15
CA LYS A 87 -2.69 -12.64 -20.86
C LYS A 87 -1.54 -12.76 -19.87
N GLU A 88 -0.50 -11.96 -20.05
CA GLU A 88 0.70 -11.97 -19.22
C GLU A 88 0.75 -10.75 -18.30
N VAL A 89 1.33 -10.95 -17.11
CA VAL A 89 1.64 -9.86 -16.19
C VAL A 89 2.87 -9.13 -16.72
N GLU A 90 2.70 -7.88 -17.14
CA GLU A 90 3.79 -7.04 -17.64
C GLU A 90 4.59 -6.39 -16.50
N LYS A 91 3.90 -6.02 -15.41
CA LYS A 91 4.53 -5.35 -14.27
C LYS A 91 3.75 -5.61 -13.00
N THR A 92 4.47 -5.76 -11.89
CA THR A 92 3.91 -5.88 -10.54
C THR A 92 4.45 -4.77 -9.66
N ALA A 93 3.63 -4.24 -8.76
CA ALA A 93 4.05 -3.32 -7.73
C ALA A 93 3.42 -3.72 -6.39
N GLU A 94 4.22 -3.65 -5.33
CA GLU A 94 3.79 -3.92 -3.96
C GLU A 94 4.33 -2.83 -3.04
N ARG A 95 3.45 -2.27 -2.21
CA ARG A 95 3.80 -1.27 -1.20
C ARG A 95 3.16 -1.63 0.11
N ARG A 96 3.86 -1.36 1.21
CA ARG A 96 3.38 -1.56 2.56
C ARG A 96 3.49 -0.25 3.32
N TYR A 97 2.44 0.06 4.08
CA TYR A 97 2.35 1.24 4.90
C TYR A 97 1.80 0.87 6.28
N VAL A 98 2.38 1.44 7.33
CA VAL A 98 1.93 1.27 8.71
C VAL A 98 1.47 2.63 9.22
N GLY A 99 0.21 2.71 9.64
CA GLY A 99 -0.36 3.97 10.12
C GLY A 99 -1.82 4.15 9.73
N ASP A 100 -2.25 5.41 9.71
CA ASP A 100 -3.61 5.76 9.33
C ASP A 100 -3.81 5.68 7.82
N LEU A 101 -4.96 5.17 7.42
CA LEU A 101 -5.38 4.94 6.05
C LEU A 101 -5.30 6.21 5.17
N GLU A 102 -5.37 7.41 5.73
CA GLU A 102 -5.13 8.67 4.98
C GLU A 102 -3.68 8.80 4.46
N GLY A 103 -2.71 8.31 5.22
CA GLY A 103 -1.27 8.42 4.90
C GLY A 103 -0.80 7.50 3.77
N ILE A 104 -1.68 6.64 3.26
CA ILE A 104 -1.32 5.66 2.23
C ILE A 104 -1.29 6.24 0.81
N ASN A 105 -1.94 7.40 0.59
CA ASN A 105 -2.10 7.98 -0.75
C ASN A 105 -0.76 8.16 -1.50
N PRO A 106 0.33 8.70 -0.91
CA PRO A 106 1.62 8.83 -1.59
C PRO A 106 2.18 7.50 -2.12
N TYR A 107 1.91 6.39 -1.43
CA TYR A 107 2.34 5.05 -1.85
C TYR A 107 1.57 4.57 -3.08
N ILE A 108 0.26 4.85 -3.14
CA ILE A 108 -0.58 4.57 -4.31
C ILE A 108 -0.12 5.41 -5.50
N GLN A 109 0.20 6.68 -5.26
CA GLN A 109 0.67 7.56 -6.32
C GLN A 109 1.97 7.03 -6.93
N ILE A 110 2.97 6.70 -6.11
CA ILE A 110 4.22 6.09 -6.60
C ILE A 110 3.93 4.83 -7.43
N MET A 111 2.99 3.99 -6.99
CA MET A 111 2.60 2.79 -7.72
C MET A 111 2.08 3.10 -9.15
N ALA A 112 1.34 4.20 -9.33
CA ALA A 112 0.88 4.65 -10.65
C ALA A 112 2.06 4.97 -11.59
N TRP A 113 3.06 5.70 -11.08
CA TRP A 113 4.28 6.03 -11.84
C TRP A 113 5.10 4.78 -12.17
N GLU A 114 5.17 3.84 -11.24
CA GLU A 114 5.79 2.54 -11.49
C GLU A 114 5.09 1.80 -12.62
N PHE A 115 3.76 1.73 -12.63
CA PHE A 115 3.02 1.12 -13.74
C PHE A 115 3.29 1.81 -15.06
N ALA A 116 3.33 3.15 -15.08
CA ALA A 116 3.71 3.95 -16.23
C ALA A 116 5.16 3.71 -16.70
N GLY A 117 6.02 3.15 -15.85
CA GLY A 117 7.45 2.99 -16.13
C GLY A 117 8.20 4.32 -16.08
N LEU A 118 7.71 5.24 -15.26
CA LEU A 118 8.25 6.58 -15.08
C LEU A 118 8.72 6.78 -13.63
N ASP A 119 9.58 7.79 -13.45
CA ASP A 119 9.97 8.25 -12.13
C ASP A 119 8.87 9.12 -11.51
N ALA A 120 8.44 8.75 -10.30
CA ALA A 120 7.52 9.58 -9.54
C ALA A 120 8.12 10.98 -9.20
N PRO A 121 7.28 12.02 -9.10
CA PRO A 121 7.66 13.36 -8.65
C PRO A 121 8.42 13.35 -7.31
N LYS A 122 9.39 14.27 -7.17
CA LYS A 122 10.30 14.32 -6.01
C LYS A 122 9.58 14.59 -4.69
N ASP A 123 8.55 15.43 -4.72
CA ASP A 123 7.69 15.74 -3.60
C ASP A 123 7.01 14.48 -3.05
N ILE A 124 6.41 13.66 -3.93
CA ILE A 124 5.77 12.39 -3.52
C ILE A 124 6.82 11.37 -3.02
N LYS A 125 7.94 11.21 -3.74
CA LYS A 125 9.02 10.30 -3.34
C LYS A 125 9.56 10.63 -1.94
N SER A 126 9.78 11.91 -1.65
CA SER A 126 10.33 12.34 -0.36
C SER A 126 9.42 12.01 0.83
N ILE A 127 8.10 11.99 0.65
CA ILE A 127 7.14 11.63 1.70
C ILE A 127 7.29 10.15 2.07
N VAL A 128 7.40 9.29 1.06
CA VAL A 128 7.54 7.84 1.25
C VAL A 128 8.90 7.48 1.84
N GLU A 129 9.98 8.13 1.40
CA GLU A 129 11.32 7.95 1.96
C GLU A 129 11.41 8.39 3.43
N GLN A 130 10.84 9.54 3.78
CA GLN A 130 10.81 10.02 5.17
C GLN A 130 10.04 9.07 6.09
N ALA A 131 8.89 8.56 5.63
CA ALA A 131 8.10 7.60 6.40
C ALA A 131 8.89 6.31 6.68
N THR A 132 9.67 5.80 5.72
CA THR A 132 10.52 4.61 5.94
C THR A 132 11.63 4.87 6.96
N ASP A 133 12.27 6.05 6.91
CA ASP A 133 13.34 6.42 7.85
C ASP A 133 12.83 6.60 9.29
N GLU A 134 11.61 7.12 9.46
CA GLU A 134 10.98 7.30 10.76
C GLU A 134 10.62 5.97 11.42
N GLU A 135 10.08 5.02 10.64
CA GLU A 135 9.81 3.65 11.13
C GLU A 135 11.10 2.95 11.58
N GLU A 136 12.17 3.01 10.79
CA GLU A 136 13.46 2.44 11.17
C GLU A 136 13.99 3.05 12.47
N LYS A 137 13.94 4.38 12.61
CA LYS A 137 14.36 5.06 13.85
C LYS A 137 13.50 4.62 15.03
N LYS A 138 12.18 4.53 14.90
CA LYS A 138 11.25 4.10 15.97
C LYS A 138 11.49 2.65 16.39
N SER A 139 11.69 1.76 15.42
CA SER A 139 12.09 0.37 15.65
C SER A 139 13.44 0.31 16.38
N ARG A 140 14.40 1.13 15.96
CA ARG A 140 15.71 1.27 16.57
C ARG A 140 15.62 1.70 18.04
N TRP A 141 14.80 2.70 18.34
CA TRP A 141 14.58 3.15 19.72
C TRP A 141 13.81 2.15 20.59
N ARG A 142 12.90 1.34 19.99
CA ARG A 142 12.18 0.28 20.70
C ARG A 142 13.13 -0.84 21.19
N TRP A 143 14.08 -1.29 20.39
CA TRP A 143 15.03 -2.33 20.85
C TRP A 143 16.00 -1.80 21.90
N VAL A 144 16.46 -0.54 21.78
CA VAL A 144 17.29 0.11 22.80
C VAL A 144 16.54 0.16 24.13
N LYS A 145 15.26 0.58 24.12
CA LYS A 145 14.42 0.57 25.33
C LYS A 145 14.27 -0.82 25.93
N TRP A 146 14.16 -1.88 25.12
CA TRP A 146 14.06 -3.26 25.62
C TRP A 146 15.38 -3.77 26.23
N ALA A 147 16.53 -3.44 25.63
CA ALA A 147 17.84 -3.84 26.15
C ALA A 147 18.21 -3.15 27.48
N ILE A 148 17.68 -1.95 27.73
CA ILE A 148 17.92 -1.18 28.96
C ILE A 148 16.87 -1.49 30.05
N LYS A 149 15.71 -2.07 29.71
CA LYS A 149 14.69 -2.50 30.69
C LYS A 149 15.23 -3.34 31.86
N PRO A 150 16.11 -4.35 31.66
CA PRO A 150 16.68 -5.10 32.79
C PRO A 150 17.64 -4.28 33.67
N PHE A 151 18.26 -3.21 33.15
CA PHE A 151 19.11 -2.32 33.97
C PHE A 151 18.30 -1.42 34.92
N ASN A 152 17.10 -0.97 34.52
CA ASN A 152 16.23 -0.15 35.38
C ASN A 152 15.49 -0.95 36.48
N TYR A 153 15.44 -2.29 36.40
CA TYR A 153 14.88 -3.13 37.46
C TYR A 153 15.89 -3.41 38.58
N ILE A 154 17.20 -3.29 38.31
CA ILE A 154 18.27 -3.58 39.28
C ILE A 154 18.63 -2.33 40.12
N ALA A 155 18.26 -1.12 39.71
CA ALA A 155 18.57 0.11 40.45
C ALA A 155 17.78 0.30 41.77
N ASN A 156 16.73 -0.49 42.03
CA ASN A 156 15.95 -0.42 43.29
C ASN A 156 16.20 -1.60 44.25
N ARG A 157 17.25 -2.40 44.05
CA ARG A 157 17.58 -3.55 44.94
C ARG A 157 19.02 -3.54 45.48
N MET A 158 19.66 -2.38 45.56
CA MET A 158 20.97 -2.20 46.22
C MET A 158 20.92 -1.05 47.24
N ARG A 159 19.98 -1.11 48.19
CA ARG A 159 19.99 -0.27 49.41
C ARG A 159 20.00 -1.09 50.72
N GLU A 160 19.95 -2.41 50.66
CA GLU A 160 19.83 -3.28 51.87
C GLU A 160 21.14 -3.97 52.30
N PHE A 161 22.29 -3.68 51.70
CA PHE A 161 23.58 -4.33 52.02
C PHE A 161 24.68 -3.35 52.47
N LEU A 162 24.34 -2.39 53.33
CA LEU A 162 25.35 -1.66 54.11
C LEU A 162 25.16 -1.99 55.60
N PRO A 163 26.16 -2.58 56.27
CA PRO A 163 26.09 -2.83 57.71
C PRO A 163 26.19 -1.49 58.45
N SER A 164 25.29 -1.25 59.41
CA SER A 164 25.39 -0.13 60.34
C SER A 164 26.56 -0.39 61.30
N SER A 165 27.63 0.38 61.18
CA SER A 165 28.65 0.47 62.22
C SER A 165 28.06 1.20 63.43
N SER A 166 27.80 0.47 64.52
CA SER A 166 27.48 1.01 65.84
C SER A 166 28.74 1.59 66.47
N THR A 167 28.69 2.86 66.86
CA THR A 167 29.65 3.53 67.74
C THR A 167 29.34 3.21 69.20
N GLU A 168 30.35 2.75 69.94
CA GLU A 168 30.56 3.06 71.37
C GLU A 168 31.89 3.81 71.51
#